data_AF-A0A0Q7Q9L7-F1
#
_entry.id   AF-A0A0Q7Q9L7-F1
#
_cell.length_a   1.000
_cell.length_b   1.000
_cell.length_c   1.000
_cell.angle_alpha   90.00
_cell.angle_beta   90.00
_cell.angle_gamma   90.00
#
_symmetry.space_group_name_H-M   'P 1'
#
loop_
_entity.id
_entity.type
_entity.pdbx_description
1 polymer ?
#
loop_
_entity_poly.entity_id
_entity_poly.type
_entity_poly.pdbx_seq_one_letter_code
_entity_poly.pdbx_strand_id
1 'polypeptide(L)'
;MSSRAWLALLVLVAATGWWYSPVSPRKAAGYERVEAATDAATQTAPRVESRNALAPVIACQLPPLVPPLDPPRQSPLPPSFVPFRLKAATLTPLAGFSIDARVLSRRDYRSDREAELSPIDLALGWGRMRDDAVLSQLDITQSGRWYRYRYGRTPPIPPSEIDRSAANMHMIPGSREIAAALDEVEAGQRVRIDGWLVEAQAPDGWRWRSSMTRDDTGQGACEVVYVCAITRL
;
A
#
# COMPACT_ATOMS: atom_id res chain seq x y z
N MET A 1 8.53 37.24 -20.95
CA MET A 1 7.28 36.73 -21.58
C MET A 1 6.28 37.87 -21.66
N SER A 2 5.67 38.11 -22.82
CA SER A 2 4.74 39.23 -22.99
C SER A 2 3.43 39.00 -22.23
N SER A 3 2.73 40.07 -21.87
CA SER A 3 1.44 40.02 -21.15
C SER A 3 0.39 39.17 -21.87
N ARG A 4 0.44 39.10 -23.20
CA ARG A 4 -0.42 38.25 -24.03
C ARG A 4 -0.18 36.75 -23.83
N ALA A 5 1.05 36.33 -23.55
CA ALA A 5 1.39 34.93 -23.29
C ALA A 5 0.85 34.45 -21.93
N TRP A 6 0.83 35.34 -20.93
CA TRP A 6 0.28 35.05 -19.61
C TRP A 6 -1.24 34.92 -19.62
N LEU A 7 -1.94 35.78 -20.37
CA LEU A 7 -3.39 35.67 -20.56
C LEU A 7 -3.78 34.37 -21.26
N ALA A 8 -3.04 33.95 -22.28
CA ALA A 8 -3.30 32.67 -22.97
C ALA A 8 -3.10 31.46 -22.03
N LEU A 9 -2.06 31.49 -21.19
CA LEU A 9 -1.79 30.42 -20.23
C LEU A 9 -2.90 30.31 -19.17
N LEU A 10 -3.38 31.45 -18.65
CA LEU A 10 -4.45 31.48 -17.65
C LEU A 10 -5.78 30.96 -18.21
N VAL A 11 -6.11 31.31 -19.46
CA VAL A 11 -7.30 30.78 -20.13
C VAL A 11 -7.20 29.27 -20.35
N LEU A 12 -6.02 28.75 -20.72
CA LEU A 12 -5.77 27.30 -20.86
C LEU A 12 -5.90 26.55 -19.52
N VAL A 13 -5.36 27.11 -18.44
CA VAL A 13 -5.47 26.49 -17.10
C VAL A 13 -6.91 26.55 -16.59
N ALA A 14 -7.63 27.65 -16.82
CA ALA A 14 -9.04 27.76 -16.45
C ALA A 14 -9.94 26.82 -17.26
N ALA A 15 -9.70 26.69 -18.57
CA ALA A 15 -10.44 25.77 -19.44
C ALA A 15 -10.20 24.31 -19.07
N THR A 16 -8.95 23.93 -18.78
CA THR A 16 -8.63 22.57 -18.31
C THR A 16 -9.20 22.32 -16.92
N GLY A 17 -9.06 23.25 -15.98
CA GLY A 17 -9.67 23.16 -14.65
C GLY A 17 -11.20 23.04 -14.67
N TRP A 18 -11.88 23.79 -15.55
CA TRP A 18 -13.33 23.69 -15.74
C TRP A 18 -13.74 22.35 -16.37
N TRP A 19 -12.95 21.83 -17.31
CA TRP A 19 -13.21 20.55 -17.97
C TRP A 19 -13.16 19.34 -17.02
N TYR A 20 -12.36 19.42 -15.96
CA TYR A 20 -12.24 18.41 -14.89
C TYR A 20 -13.06 18.75 -13.62
N SER A 21 -13.82 19.84 -13.63
CA SER A 21 -14.71 20.23 -12.52
C SER A 21 -16.00 19.40 -12.51
N PRO A 22 -16.63 19.15 -11.34
CA PRO A 22 -17.88 18.40 -11.21
C PRO A 22 -19.09 19.01 -11.94
N VAL A 23 -18.98 20.25 -12.41
CA VAL A 23 -20.03 20.98 -13.17
C VAL A 23 -19.86 20.84 -14.69
N SER A 24 -18.84 20.08 -15.15
CA SER A 24 -18.59 19.88 -16.58
C SER A 24 -19.60 18.90 -17.22
N PRO A 25 -19.95 19.07 -18.50
CA PRO A 25 -20.94 18.24 -19.19
C PRO A 25 -20.52 16.76 -19.37
N ARG A 26 -19.32 16.34 -18.92
CA ARG A 26 -18.86 14.95 -18.93
C ARG A 26 -19.73 13.99 -18.11
N LYS A 27 -20.53 14.49 -17.16
CA LYS A 27 -21.40 13.67 -16.29
C LYS A 27 -22.81 13.39 -16.83
N ALA A 28 -23.08 13.65 -18.11
CA ALA A 28 -24.39 13.36 -18.72
C ALA A 28 -24.33 12.16 -19.68
N ALA A 29 -23.86 11.00 -19.21
CA ALA A 29 -24.08 9.72 -19.91
C ALA A 29 -23.94 8.56 -18.93
N GLY A 30 -25.04 7.83 -18.68
CA GLY A 30 -25.01 6.53 -17.99
C GLY A 30 -25.75 6.44 -16.66
N TYR A 31 -27.04 6.78 -16.63
CA TYR A 31 -27.96 6.15 -15.68
C TYR A 31 -29.20 5.71 -16.46
N GLU A 32 -29.09 4.55 -17.10
CA GLU A 32 -30.26 3.87 -17.65
C GLU A 32 -30.99 3.14 -16.51
N ARG A 33 -32.25 3.54 -16.36
CA ARG A 33 -33.27 3.01 -15.47
C ARG A 33 -33.62 1.59 -15.90
N VAL A 34 -33.50 0.62 -15.00
CA VAL A 34 -34.19 -0.67 -15.14
C VAL A 34 -35.23 -0.75 -14.02
N GLU A 35 -36.46 -0.34 -14.35
CA GLU A 35 -37.66 -0.80 -13.66
C GLU A 35 -38.07 -2.14 -14.25
N ALA A 36 -38.29 -3.15 -13.42
CA ALA A 36 -39.17 -4.27 -13.76
C ALA A 36 -39.74 -4.93 -12.49
N ALA A 37 -41.05 -4.73 -12.34
CA ALA A 37 -42.05 -5.69 -11.89
C ALA A 37 -41.90 -6.39 -10.52
N THR A 38 -42.75 -5.94 -9.61
CA THR A 38 -43.42 -6.76 -8.60
C THR A 38 -44.15 -7.94 -9.23
N ASP A 39 -43.98 -9.14 -8.66
CA ASP A 39 -45.08 -10.08 -8.46
C ASP A 39 -44.80 -10.97 -7.23
N ALA A 40 -45.85 -11.18 -6.45
CA ALA A 40 -45.85 -11.87 -5.18
C ALA A 40 -46.06 -13.38 -5.36
N ALA A 41 -45.32 -14.20 -4.60
CA ALA A 41 -45.78 -15.52 -4.17
C ALA A 41 -45.03 -16.02 -2.93
N THR A 42 -45.80 -16.22 -1.88
CA THR A 42 -45.53 -16.85 -0.59
C THR A 42 -44.73 -18.17 -0.67
N GLN A 43 -43.68 -18.31 0.17
CA GLN A 43 -43.45 -19.55 0.92
C GLN A 43 -42.47 -19.35 2.10
N THR A 44 -42.90 -19.93 3.22
CA THR A 44 -42.42 -19.80 4.59
C THR A 44 -41.11 -20.57 4.84
N ALA A 45 -40.10 -19.92 5.45
CA ALA A 45 -38.94 -20.56 6.08
C ALA A 45 -38.42 -19.70 7.25
N PRO A 46 -37.79 -20.29 8.29
CA PRO A 46 -37.83 -19.74 9.64
C PRO A 46 -36.90 -18.53 9.83
N ARG A 47 -37.39 -17.60 10.64
CA ARG A 47 -36.70 -16.39 11.12
C ARG A 47 -35.52 -16.79 11.99
N VAL A 48 -34.31 -16.84 11.42
CA VAL A 48 -33.08 -16.80 12.21
C VAL A 48 -32.96 -15.39 12.76
N GLU A 49 -33.11 -15.25 14.06
CA GLU A 49 -32.82 -14.03 14.80
C GLU A 49 -31.38 -13.59 14.52
N SER A 50 -31.22 -12.57 13.67
CA SER A 50 -29.94 -11.88 13.48
C SER A 50 -29.63 -11.07 14.74
N ARG A 51 -29.11 -11.76 15.75
CA ARG A 51 -28.45 -11.14 16.89
C ARG A 51 -27.17 -10.51 16.37
N ASN A 52 -27.09 -9.18 16.38
CA ASN A 52 -25.88 -8.35 16.32
C ASN A 52 -24.62 -9.11 15.87
N ALA A 53 -24.51 -9.42 14.58
CA ALA A 53 -23.23 -9.78 14.00
C ALA A 53 -22.41 -8.49 13.92
N LEU A 54 -21.61 -8.23 14.95
CA LEU A 54 -20.42 -7.42 14.81
C LEU A 54 -19.69 -7.93 13.56
N ALA A 55 -19.42 -7.03 12.61
CA ALA A 55 -18.70 -7.37 11.39
C ALA A 55 -17.48 -8.23 11.76
N PRO A 56 -17.20 -9.32 11.02
CA PRO A 56 -16.13 -10.22 11.39
C PRO A 56 -14.85 -9.40 11.51
N VAL A 57 -14.24 -9.44 12.69
CA VAL A 57 -12.83 -9.07 12.85
C VAL A 57 -12.12 -9.97 11.86
N ILE A 58 -11.59 -9.41 10.78
CA ILE A 58 -10.90 -10.18 9.76
C ILE A 58 -9.67 -10.73 10.44
N ALA A 59 -9.77 -11.98 10.90
CA ALA A 59 -8.66 -12.70 11.46
C ALA A 59 -7.59 -12.73 10.37
N CYS A 60 -6.51 -12.01 10.62
CA CYS A 60 -5.40 -11.87 9.70
C CYS A 60 -4.75 -13.25 9.53
N GLN A 61 -5.23 -14.02 8.56
CA GLN A 61 -4.61 -15.29 8.21
C GLN A 61 -3.16 -14.98 7.80
N LEU A 62 -2.20 -15.76 8.29
CA LEU A 62 -0.81 -15.53 7.93
C LEU A 62 -0.49 -16.28 6.62
N PRO A 63 0.24 -15.64 5.69
CA PRO A 63 0.77 -16.35 4.53
C PRO A 63 1.84 -17.36 4.97
N PRO A 64 2.20 -18.34 4.12
CA PRO A 64 3.29 -19.24 4.42
C PRO A 64 4.61 -18.47 4.60
N LEU A 65 5.32 -18.78 5.69
CA LEU A 65 6.51 -18.07 6.12
C LEU A 65 7.67 -18.18 5.12
N VAL A 66 8.37 -17.06 4.90
CA VAL A 66 9.73 -17.01 4.32
C VAL A 66 10.77 -17.66 5.23
N PRO A 67 11.67 -18.52 4.72
CA PRO A 67 12.87 -18.91 5.45
C PRO A 67 13.74 -17.69 5.79
N PRO A 68 14.38 -17.61 6.96
CA PRO A 68 15.26 -16.50 7.29
C PRO A 68 16.31 -16.23 6.20
N LEU A 69 16.64 -14.95 5.97
CA LEU A 69 17.63 -14.47 4.98
C LEU A 69 17.24 -14.58 3.50
N ASP A 70 16.14 -15.25 3.16
CA ASP A 70 15.65 -15.29 1.78
C ASP A 70 15.04 -13.94 1.34
N PRO A 71 15.00 -13.66 0.03
CA PRO A 71 14.26 -12.52 -0.50
C PRO A 71 12.78 -12.55 -0.10
N PRO A 72 12.08 -11.40 -0.16
CA PRO A 72 10.64 -11.33 0.08
C PRO A 72 9.91 -12.36 -0.77
N ARG A 73 8.96 -13.08 -0.19
CA ARG A 73 8.18 -14.12 -0.88
C ARG A 73 6.75 -13.69 -1.04
N GLN A 74 6.27 -13.91 -2.25
CA GLN A 74 4.85 -13.86 -2.55
C GLN A 74 4.28 -15.27 -2.58
N SER A 75 3.04 -15.44 -2.11
CA SER A 75 2.30 -16.69 -2.23
C SER A 75 0.92 -16.46 -2.84
N PRO A 76 0.32 -17.48 -3.48
CA PRO A 76 -1.08 -17.42 -3.88
C PRO A 76 -1.99 -17.09 -2.69
N LEU A 77 -3.11 -16.43 -2.98
CA LEU A 77 -4.15 -16.17 -2.00
C LEU A 77 -4.96 -17.44 -1.71
N PRO A 78 -5.38 -17.67 -0.46
CA PRO A 78 -6.42 -18.64 -0.16
C PRO A 78 -7.73 -18.27 -0.90
N PRO A 79 -8.53 -19.24 -1.38
CA PRO A 79 -9.81 -18.94 -2.05
C PRO A 79 -10.82 -18.16 -1.19
N SER A 80 -10.67 -18.22 0.14
CA SER A 80 -11.50 -17.51 1.11
C SER A 80 -11.14 -16.03 1.29
N PHE A 81 -10.06 -15.56 0.67
CA PHE A 81 -9.58 -14.19 0.85
C PHE A 81 -10.26 -13.24 -0.14
N VAL A 82 -11.32 -12.59 0.33
CA VAL A 82 -12.14 -11.64 -0.43
C VAL A 82 -11.80 -10.19 -0.07
N PRO A 83 -12.15 -9.21 -0.93
CA PRO A 83 -11.99 -7.80 -0.60
C PRO A 83 -12.71 -7.42 0.70
N PHE A 84 -12.11 -6.50 1.45
CA PHE A 84 -12.64 -6.04 2.73
C PHE A 84 -12.55 -4.54 2.91
N ARG A 85 -13.43 -3.99 3.74
CA ARG A 85 -13.57 -2.53 3.87
C ARG A 85 -12.88 -2.01 5.13
N LEU A 86 -11.96 -1.07 4.93
CA LEU A 86 -11.49 -0.15 5.96
C LEU A 86 -12.28 1.17 5.87
N LYS A 87 -12.09 2.05 6.86
CA LYS A 87 -12.77 3.37 6.87
C LYS A 87 -12.45 4.19 5.61
N ALA A 88 -11.19 4.17 5.16
CA ALA A 88 -10.71 5.00 4.07
C ALA A 88 -10.88 4.37 2.67
N ALA A 89 -10.84 3.03 2.57
CA ALA A 89 -10.88 2.31 1.29
C ALA A 89 -11.35 0.87 1.45
N THR A 90 -11.79 0.27 0.35
CA THR A 90 -11.88 -1.19 0.20
C THR A 90 -10.52 -1.72 -0.22
N LEU A 91 -9.99 -2.72 0.48
CA LEU A 91 -8.76 -3.42 0.16
C LEU A 91 -9.06 -4.73 -0.55
N THR A 92 -8.43 -4.92 -1.71
CA THR A 92 -8.41 -6.17 -2.47
C THR A 92 -7.06 -6.83 -2.30
N PRO A 93 -6.98 -8.02 -1.68
CA PRO A 93 -5.74 -8.78 -1.59
C PRO A 93 -5.24 -9.18 -2.99
N LEU A 94 -3.92 -9.16 -3.19
CA LEU A 94 -3.26 -9.50 -4.45
C LEU A 94 -2.36 -10.74 -4.30
N ALA A 95 -1.59 -10.81 -3.22
CA ALA A 95 -0.73 -11.95 -2.89
C ALA A 95 -0.45 -12.00 -1.38
N GLY A 96 -0.17 -13.20 -0.86
CA GLY A 96 0.46 -13.32 0.47
C GLY A 96 1.86 -12.77 0.41
N PHE A 97 2.31 -12.11 1.47
CA PHE A 97 3.60 -11.43 1.54
C PHE A 97 4.32 -11.72 2.84
N SER A 98 5.61 -12.02 2.73
CA SER A 98 6.45 -12.29 3.89
C SER A 98 7.88 -11.81 3.60
N ILE A 99 8.52 -11.24 4.62
CA ILE A 99 9.89 -10.71 4.53
C ILE A 99 10.61 -10.83 5.88
N ASP A 100 11.89 -11.20 5.84
CA ASP A 100 12.86 -11.02 6.92
C ASP A 100 13.92 -10.02 6.46
N ALA A 101 13.89 -8.82 7.05
CA ALA A 101 14.65 -7.68 6.58
C ALA A 101 15.30 -6.88 7.72
N ARG A 102 16.24 -6.01 7.32
CA ARG A 102 16.79 -4.93 8.12
C ARG A 102 16.02 -3.65 7.82
N VAL A 103 15.61 -2.92 8.85
CA VAL A 103 15.03 -1.58 8.71
C VAL A 103 16.17 -0.61 8.45
N LEU A 104 16.19 -0.08 7.22
CA LEU A 104 17.20 0.86 6.73
C LEU A 104 16.84 2.30 7.12
N SER A 105 15.56 2.63 7.03
CA SER A 105 15.00 3.92 7.41
C SER A 105 13.52 3.76 7.71
N ARG A 106 12.97 4.71 8.48
CA ARG A 106 11.54 4.81 8.78
C ARG A 106 11.05 6.23 8.52
N ARG A 107 9.84 6.35 7.98
CA ARG A 107 9.14 7.62 7.85
C ARG A 107 7.68 7.53 8.24
N ASP A 108 7.27 8.43 9.13
CA ASP A 108 5.86 8.58 9.54
C ASP A 108 5.16 9.67 8.71
N TYR A 109 3.89 9.43 8.42
CA TYR A 109 3.01 10.30 7.65
C TYR A 109 1.70 10.54 8.40
N ARG A 110 1.19 11.78 8.33
CA ARG A 110 -0.04 12.18 9.06
C ARG A 110 -1.02 13.03 8.25
N SER A 111 -0.64 13.48 7.05
CA SER A 111 -1.32 14.58 6.38
C SER A 111 -1.63 14.36 4.90
N ASP A 112 -1.02 13.37 4.26
CA ASP A 112 -1.36 13.00 2.89
C ASP A 112 -2.48 11.95 2.86
N ARG A 113 -3.05 11.72 1.67
CA ARG A 113 -4.20 10.83 1.47
C ARG A 113 -3.88 9.40 1.91
N GLU A 114 -2.70 8.95 1.54
CA GLU A 114 -2.17 7.63 1.83
C GLU A 114 -2.02 7.38 3.34
N ALA A 115 -1.83 8.42 4.18
CA ALA A 115 -1.64 8.25 5.64
C ALA A 115 -2.89 7.75 6.36
N GLU A 116 -4.07 7.88 5.75
CA GLU A 116 -5.30 7.27 6.29
C GLU A 116 -5.25 5.74 6.29
N LEU A 117 -4.40 5.14 5.43
CA LEU A 117 -4.17 3.70 5.33
C LEU A 117 -2.80 3.31 5.86
N SER A 118 -1.75 3.97 5.37
CA SER A 118 -0.35 3.68 5.66
C SER A 118 0.30 4.85 6.40
N PRO A 119 0.19 4.92 7.75
CA PRO A 119 0.80 5.98 8.54
C PRO A 119 2.33 5.85 8.64
N ILE A 120 2.89 4.69 8.30
CA ILE A 120 4.32 4.39 8.42
C ILE A 120 4.80 3.77 7.10
N ASP A 121 5.90 4.30 6.55
CA ASP A 121 6.66 3.64 5.50
C ASP A 121 8.00 3.16 6.07
N LEU A 122 8.43 1.97 5.65
CA LEU A 122 9.72 1.39 6.01
C LEU A 122 10.57 1.20 4.76
N ALA A 123 11.80 1.71 4.78
CA ALA A 123 12.82 1.28 3.84
C ALA A 123 13.43 -0.02 4.40
N LEU A 124 13.25 -1.12 3.67
CA LEU A 124 13.63 -2.47 4.11
C LEU A 124 14.70 -3.03 3.19
N GLY A 125 15.73 -3.66 3.77
CA GLY A 125 16.81 -4.31 3.05
C GLY A 125 16.92 -5.80 3.40
N TRP A 126 17.21 -6.64 2.41
CA TRP A 126 17.45 -8.08 2.56
C TRP A 126 18.77 -8.49 1.91
N GLY A 127 19.21 -9.74 2.09
CA GLY A 127 20.54 -10.17 1.63
C GLY A 127 21.66 -9.30 2.23
N ARG A 128 22.59 -8.81 1.39
CA ARG A 128 23.69 -7.93 1.82
C ARG A 128 23.26 -6.55 2.29
N MET A 129 22.05 -6.09 1.94
CA MET A 129 21.46 -4.89 2.53
C MET A 129 21.03 -5.07 3.99
N ARG A 130 21.41 -6.17 4.64
CA ARG A 130 21.30 -6.39 6.10
C ARG A 130 22.64 -6.29 6.84
N ASP A 131 23.74 -6.09 6.12
CA ASP A 131 25.10 -6.09 6.66
C ASP A 131 25.53 -4.67 7.03
N ASP A 132 25.92 -4.46 8.30
CA ASP A 132 26.35 -3.16 8.78
C ASP A 132 27.63 -2.67 8.06
N ALA A 133 28.49 -3.57 7.55
CA ALA A 133 29.65 -3.20 6.74
C ALA A 133 29.26 -2.59 5.39
N VAL A 134 28.11 -2.99 4.83
CA VAL A 134 27.55 -2.40 3.61
C VAL A 134 26.81 -1.11 3.95
N LEU A 135 25.92 -1.15 4.95
CA LEU A 135 25.04 -0.04 5.29
C LEU A 135 25.78 1.18 5.84
N SER A 136 26.89 0.99 6.56
CA SER A 136 27.73 2.10 7.05
C SER A 136 28.38 2.95 5.94
N GLN A 137 28.36 2.44 4.69
CA GLN A 137 28.88 3.14 3.52
C GLN A 137 27.77 3.77 2.65
N LEU A 138 26.50 3.66 3.09
CA LEU A 138 25.33 4.20 2.39
C LEU A 138 24.67 5.32 3.21
N ASP A 139 24.37 6.43 2.56
CA ASP A 139 23.45 7.45 3.08
C ASP A 139 22.04 7.14 2.56
N ILE A 140 21.12 6.76 3.45
CA ILE A 140 19.75 6.34 3.12
C ILE A 140 18.76 7.34 3.71
N THR A 141 17.88 7.87 2.87
CA THR A 141 16.87 8.87 3.28
C THR A 141 15.49 8.48 2.74
N GLN A 142 14.43 8.88 3.44
CA GLN A 142 13.05 8.72 2.97
C GLN A 142 12.31 10.06 2.88
N SER A 143 11.61 10.28 1.77
CA SER A 143 10.71 11.42 1.61
C SER A 143 9.67 11.17 0.50
N GLY A 144 8.47 11.74 0.69
CA GLY A 144 7.42 11.74 -0.31
C GLY A 144 6.95 10.35 -0.74
N ARG A 145 6.96 9.37 0.18
CA ARG A 145 6.64 7.94 -0.07
C ARG A 145 7.73 7.16 -0.84
N TRP A 146 8.97 7.64 -0.82
CA TRP A 146 10.12 7.00 -1.48
C TRP A 146 11.32 6.93 -0.54
N TYR A 147 12.19 5.94 -0.76
CA TYR A 147 13.55 5.96 -0.23
C TYR A 147 14.55 6.34 -1.33
N ARG A 148 15.70 6.86 -0.92
CA ARG A 148 16.86 7.12 -1.79
C ARG A 148 18.12 6.69 -1.05
N TYR A 149 19.11 6.22 -1.80
CA TYR A 149 20.43 5.94 -1.27
C TYR A 149 21.51 6.70 -2.04
N ARG A 150 22.63 6.96 -1.37
CA ARG A 150 23.86 7.48 -1.97
C ARG A 150 25.05 6.72 -1.37
N TYR A 151 26.12 6.63 -2.13
CA TYR A 151 27.41 6.14 -1.68
C TYR A 151 28.49 7.16 -2.04
N GLY A 152 29.69 6.99 -1.48
CA GLY A 152 30.84 7.81 -1.80
C GLY A 152 31.37 7.55 -3.22
N ARG A 153 32.69 7.44 -3.35
CA ARG A 153 33.32 7.25 -4.67
C ARG A 153 33.10 5.86 -5.27
N THR A 154 32.94 4.84 -4.43
CA THR A 154 32.78 3.45 -4.85
C THR A 154 31.60 2.85 -4.09
N PRO A 155 30.67 2.16 -4.77
CA PRO A 155 29.55 1.53 -4.09
C PRO A 155 30.03 0.31 -3.29
N PRO A 156 29.50 0.07 -2.07
CA PRO A 156 29.93 -1.04 -1.22
C PRO A 156 29.54 -2.42 -1.78
N ILE A 157 28.50 -2.47 -2.60
CA ILE A 157 28.05 -3.62 -3.38
C ILE A 157 27.57 -3.12 -4.76
N PRO A 158 27.40 -3.97 -5.80
CA PRO A 158 26.91 -3.52 -7.10
C PRO A 158 25.58 -2.75 -6.97
N PRO A 159 25.39 -1.59 -7.62
CA PRO A 159 24.14 -0.81 -7.52
C PRO A 159 22.89 -1.61 -7.90
N SER A 160 22.98 -2.43 -8.94
CA SER A 160 21.88 -3.34 -9.34
C SER A 160 21.54 -4.37 -8.27
N GLU A 161 22.48 -4.68 -7.37
CA GLU A 161 22.21 -5.50 -6.20
C GLU A 161 21.47 -4.72 -5.12
N ILE A 162 21.84 -3.46 -4.87
CA ILE A 162 21.11 -2.58 -3.95
C ILE A 162 19.65 -2.46 -4.39
N ASP A 163 19.44 -2.16 -5.68
CA ASP A 163 18.11 -1.92 -6.25
C ASP A 163 17.19 -3.15 -6.13
N ARG A 164 17.72 -4.37 -6.24
CA ARG A 164 16.95 -5.63 -6.09
C ARG A 164 16.92 -6.20 -4.67
N SER A 165 17.58 -5.54 -3.72
CA SER A 165 17.69 -6.00 -2.33
C SER A 165 17.27 -4.98 -1.29
N ALA A 166 16.66 -3.87 -1.72
CA ALA A 166 16.03 -2.91 -0.84
C ALA A 166 14.81 -2.24 -1.50
N ALA A 167 13.75 -2.01 -0.73
CA ALA A 167 12.53 -1.35 -1.18
C ALA A 167 11.92 -0.46 -0.10
N ASN A 168 11.19 0.57 -0.52
CA ASN A 168 10.29 1.33 0.35
C ASN A 168 8.92 0.66 0.33
N MET A 169 8.43 0.26 1.49
CA MET A 169 7.14 -0.41 1.61
C MET A 169 6.19 0.39 2.50
N HIS A 170 4.91 0.39 2.13
CA HIS A 170 3.84 1.14 2.79
C HIS A 170 3.06 0.23 3.74
N MET A 171 3.16 0.47 5.06
CA MET A 171 2.60 -0.40 6.08
C MET A 171 1.18 0.03 6.45
N ILE A 172 0.19 -0.76 6.02
CA ILE A 172 -1.20 -0.66 6.48
C ILE A 172 -1.38 -1.60 7.69
N PRO A 173 -1.59 -1.10 8.92
CA PRO A 173 -1.73 -1.97 10.09
C PRO A 173 -3.04 -2.78 10.04
N GLY A 174 -2.96 -4.10 10.22
CA GLY A 174 -4.13 -4.96 10.23
C GLY A 174 -4.94 -4.97 11.52
N SER A 175 -4.39 -4.42 12.60
CA SER A 175 -5.07 -4.23 13.88
C SER A 175 -4.45 -3.08 14.68
N ARG A 176 -5.04 -2.73 15.83
CA ARG A 176 -4.47 -1.72 16.74
C ARG A 176 -3.16 -2.19 17.35
N GLU A 177 -3.06 -3.47 17.65
CA GLU A 177 -1.86 -4.11 18.20
C GLU A 177 -0.73 -4.09 17.18
N ILE A 178 -1.03 -4.37 15.91
CA ILE A 178 -0.06 -4.23 14.82
C ILE A 178 0.35 -2.78 14.61
N ALA A 179 -0.58 -1.82 14.72
CA ALA A 179 -0.24 -0.41 14.63
C ALA A 179 0.73 0.01 15.74
N ALA A 180 0.50 -0.42 16.98
CA ALA A 180 1.40 -0.16 18.10
C ALA A 180 2.76 -0.84 17.90
N ALA A 181 2.79 -2.10 17.45
CA ALA A 181 4.03 -2.81 17.19
C ALA A 181 4.86 -2.18 16.07
N LEU A 182 4.21 -1.71 14.99
CA LEU A 182 4.86 -0.93 13.94
C LEU A 182 5.40 0.39 14.47
N ASP A 183 4.70 1.04 15.41
CA ASP A 183 5.13 2.31 15.99
C ASP A 183 6.42 2.21 16.81
N GLU A 184 6.75 1.01 17.31
CA GLU A 184 8.01 0.75 18.02
C GLU A 184 9.17 0.31 17.11
N VAL A 185 8.95 0.23 15.79
CA VAL A 185 10.00 -0.17 14.84
C VAL A 185 10.96 0.98 14.60
N GLU A 186 12.26 0.71 14.74
CA GLU A 186 13.33 1.70 14.53
C GLU A 186 14.29 1.29 13.41
N ALA A 187 14.84 2.29 12.72
CA ALA A 187 15.98 2.07 11.83
C ALA A 187 17.14 1.49 12.63
N GLY A 188 17.68 0.35 12.22
CA GLY A 188 18.52 -0.44 13.14
C GLY A 188 18.05 -1.88 13.26
N GLN A 189 16.75 -2.07 13.32
CA GLN A 189 16.19 -3.34 13.76
C GLN A 189 16.14 -4.35 12.62
N ARG A 190 16.26 -5.63 12.98
CA ARG A 190 15.85 -6.73 12.12
C ARG A 190 14.39 -7.02 12.42
N VAL A 191 13.59 -7.14 11.37
CA VAL A 191 12.17 -7.38 11.49
C VAL A 191 11.74 -8.48 10.54
N ARG A 192 10.79 -9.27 11.00
CA ARG A 192 9.95 -10.11 10.17
C ARG A 192 8.59 -9.47 10.03
N ILE A 193 8.11 -9.32 8.80
CA ILE A 193 6.78 -8.79 8.50
C ILE A 193 6.03 -9.81 7.65
N ASP A 194 4.82 -10.16 8.07
CA ASP A 194 3.95 -11.10 7.37
C ASP A 194 2.57 -10.46 7.17
N GLY A 195 2.00 -10.63 5.98
CA GLY A 195 0.75 -9.97 5.61
C GLY A 195 0.38 -10.19 4.15
N TRP A 196 -0.17 -9.15 3.52
CA TRP A 196 -0.72 -9.25 2.18
C TRP A 196 -0.35 -8.04 1.34
N LEU A 197 0.08 -8.26 0.09
CA LEU A 197 0.08 -7.19 -0.91
C LEU A 197 -1.36 -6.87 -1.27
N VAL A 198 -1.72 -5.60 -1.25
CA VAL A 198 -3.10 -5.16 -1.47
C VAL A 198 -3.22 -4.07 -2.53
N GLU A 199 -4.43 -3.93 -3.04
CA GLU A 199 -4.90 -2.75 -3.73
C GLU A 199 -5.98 -2.06 -2.91
N ALA A 200 -5.82 -0.77 -2.63
CA ALA A 200 -6.84 0.07 -2.02
C ALA A 200 -7.65 0.81 -3.09
N GLN A 201 -8.97 0.80 -2.95
CA GLN A 201 -9.89 1.62 -3.76
C GLN A 201 -10.83 2.40 -2.84
N ALA A 202 -10.84 3.73 -2.98
CA ALA A 202 -11.72 4.61 -2.23
C ALA A 202 -13.00 4.95 -3.04
N PRO A 203 -14.10 5.37 -2.38
CA PRO A 203 -15.37 5.65 -3.04
C PRO A 203 -15.32 6.78 -4.08
N ASP A 204 -14.33 7.66 -4.00
CA ASP A 204 -14.08 8.76 -4.94
C ASP A 204 -13.31 8.32 -6.20
N GLY A 205 -12.97 7.04 -6.32
CA GLY A 205 -12.22 6.47 -7.44
C GLY A 205 -10.70 6.50 -7.24
N TRP A 206 -10.19 7.03 -6.12
CA TRP A 206 -8.77 6.94 -5.81
C TRP A 206 -8.35 5.48 -5.65
N ARG A 207 -7.20 5.12 -6.22
CA ARG A 207 -6.67 3.76 -6.24
C ARG A 207 -5.18 3.77 -5.91
N TRP A 208 -4.79 2.86 -5.02
CA TRP A 208 -3.39 2.62 -4.68
C TRP A 208 -3.10 1.13 -4.70
N ARG A 209 -2.31 0.69 -5.67
CA ARG A 209 -2.02 -0.72 -5.91
C ARG A 209 -0.57 -1.02 -5.55
N SER A 210 -0.35 -2.08 -4.79
CA SER A 210 0.99 -2.63 -4.54
C SER A 210 1.68 -3.03 -5.85
N SER A 211 3.00 -2.82 -5.94
CA SER A 211 3.80 -3.60 -6.87
C SER A 211 3.69 -5.09 -6.53
N MET A 212 3.73 -5.93 -7.57
CA MET A 212 3.87 -7.39 -7.47
C MET A 212 5.16 -7.86 -8.14
N THR A 213 5.91 -6.94 -8.76
CA THR A 213 7.21 -7.18 -9.37
C THR A 213 8.29 -6.93 -8.32
N ARG A 214 9.46 -7.55 -8.47
CA ARG A 214 10.52 -7.52 -7.43
C ARG A 214 11.71 -6.65 -7.83
N ASP A 215 11.91 -6.48 -9.13
CA ASP A 215 13.05 -5.79 -9.73
C ASP A 215 12.62 -4.50 -10.45
N ASP A 216 11.39 -4.05 -10.23
CA ASP A 216 10.93 -2.74 -10.69
C ASP A 216 11.44 -1.63 -9.78
N THR A 217 11.66 -0.46 -10.39
CA THR A 217 12.13 0.73 -9.70
C THR A 217 11.31 1.93 -10.17
N GLY A 218 11.21 2.95 -9.32
CA GLY A 218 10.47 4.18 -9.65
C GLY A 218 8.97 4.09 -9.36
N GLN A 219 8.19 4.98 -9.98
CA GLN A 219 6.77 5.18 -9.66
C GLN A 219 5.95 3.90 -9.78
N GLY A 220 5.28 3.50 -8.69
CA GLY A 220 4.46 2.28 -8.62
C GLY A 220 5.22 1.02 -8.25
N ALA A 221 6.54 1.07 -8.03
CA ALA A 221 7.35 -0.10 -7.65
C ALA A 221 7.25 -0.46 -6.16
N CYS A 222 6.65 0.39 -5.33
CA CYS A 222 6.56 0.15 -3.90
C CYS A 222 5.44 -0.82 -3.54
N GLU A 223 5.71 -1.70 -2.59
CA GLU A 223 4.73 -2.62 -2.03
C GLU A 223 3.79 -1.88 -1.08
N VAL A 224 2.50 -2.17 -1.19
CA VAL A 224 1.46 -1.73 -0.25
C VAL A 224 1.04 -2.96 0.56
N VAL A 225 1.45 -3.00 1.82
CA VAL A 225 1.39 -4.20 2.65
C VAL A 225 0.35 -4.03 3.74
N TYR A 226 -0.70 -4.85 3.71
CA TYR A 226 -1.57 -5.03 4.86
C TYR A 226 -0.90 -5.98 5.86
N VAL A 227 -0.42 -5.43 6.96
CA VAL A 227 0.43 -6.13 7.93
C VAL A 227 -0.43 -6.92 8.91
N CYS A 228 -0.19 -8.23 8.98
CA CYS A 228 -0.88 -9.15 9.87
C CYS A 228 -0.04 -9.56 11.08
N ALA A 229 1.28 -9.63 10.91
CA ALA A 229 2.23 -9.87 11.99
C ALA A 229 3.52 -9.11 11.74
N ILE A 230 4.13 -8.67 12.84
CA ILE A 230 5.49 -8.13 12.85
C ILE A 230 6.23 -8.66 14.07
N THR A 231 7.46 -9.12 13.87
CA THR A 231 8.36 -9.59 14.93
C THR A 231 9.69 -8.88 14.80
N ARG A 232 10.19 -8.28 15.89
CA ARG A 232 11.57 -7.77 15.96
C ARG A 232 12.49 -8.95 16.30
N LEU A 233 13.58 -9.12 15.53
CA LEU A 233 14.52 -10.24 15.59
C LEU A 233 15.84 -9.84 16.26
#